data_AF-A0A934ZRZ6-F1
#
_entry.id   AF-A0A934ZRZ6-F1
#
_cell.length_a   1.000
_cell.length_b   1.000
_cell.length_c   1.000
_cell.angle_alpha   90.00
_cell.angle_beta   90.00
_cell.angle_gamma   90.00
#
_symmetry.space_group_name_H-M   'P 1'
#
loop_
_entity.id
_entity.type
_entity.pdbx_description
1 polymer ?
#
loop_
_entity_poly.entity_id
_entity_poly.type
_entity_poly.pdbx_seq_one_letter_code
_entity_poly.pdbx_strand_id
1 'polypeptide(L)' 'MSPCITICALGADELCSGCLRTRAEIAGWLGMSAREQWDLLAVLGQRRAARE' A
#
# COMPACT_ATOMS: atom_id res chain seq x y z
N MET A 1 11.02 4.12 2.90
CA MET A 1 11.01 4.04 1.42
C MET A 1 9.57 3.79 1.00
N SER A 2 8.99 4.57 0.10
CA SER A 2 7.58 4.40 -0.31
C SER A 2 7.47 3.33 -1.42
N PRO A 3 6.53 2.38 -1.34
CA PRO A 3 6.39 1.29 -2.31
C PRO A 3 5.62 1.73 -3.58
N CYS A 4 5.60 3.04 -3.88
CA CYS A 4 4.82 3.61 -4.97
C CYS A 4 5.52 3.42 -6.31
N ILE A 5 4.80 2.90 -7.31
CA ILE A 5 5.28 2.76 -8.70
C ILE A 5 4.77 3.89 -9.61
N THR A 6 4.39 5.04 -9.02
CA THR A 6 3.84 6.23 -9.70
C THR A 6 2.56 6.04 -10.54
N ILE A 7 1.97 4.84 -10.53
CA ILE A 7 0.68 4.54 -11.14
C ILE A 7 -0.34 4.29 -10.03
N CYS A 8 -1.28 5.23 -9.85
CA CYS A 8 -2.39 5.08 -8.91
C CYS A 8 -3.65 4.62 -9.66
N ALA A 9 -3.89 3.31 -9.65
CA ALA A 9 -5.07 2.69 -10.25
C ALA A 9 -5.71 1.75 -9.22
N LEU A 10 -6.83 2.15 -8.63
CA LEU A 10 -7.56 1.33 -7.67
C LEU A 10 -8.43 0.32 -8.41
N GLY A 11 -8.29 -0.96 -8.05
CA GLY A 11 -9.11 -2.05 -8.55
C GLY A 11 -10.49 -2.09 -7.88
N ALA A 12 -11.32 -3.06 -8.28
CA ALA A 12 -12.64 -3.29 -7.70
C ALA A 12 -12.60 -3.68 -6.21
N ASP A 13 -11.45 -4.17 -5.75
CA ASP A 13 -11.11 -4.55 -4.39
C ASP A 13 -10.61 -3.37 -3.53
N GLU A 14 -10.73 -2.13 -4.03
CA GLU A 14 -10.30 -0.90 -3.35
C GLU A 14 -8.80 -0.82 -3.03
N LEU A 15 -7.98 -1.69 -3.62
CA LEU A 15 -6.53 -1.67 -3.53
C LEU A 15 -5.90 -1.15 -4.82
N CYS A 16 -4.80 -0.44 -4.68
CA CYS A 16 -4.01 0.01 -5.81
C CYS A 16 -3.38 -1.19 -6.52
N SER A 17 -3.62 -1.32 -7.82
CA SER A 17 -3.13 -2.43 -8.64
C SER A 17 -1.59 -2.52 -8.68
N GLY A 18 -0.88 -1.43 -8.39
CA GLY A 18 0.57 -1.40 -8.33
C GLY A 18 1.14 -1.74 -6.95
N CYS A 19 0.77 -0.93 -5.95
CA CYS A 19 1.34 -1.02 -4.60
C CYS A 19 0.47 -1.76 -3.58
N LEU A 20 -0.72 -2.23 -3.97
CA LEU A 20 -1.70 -2.95 -3.14
C LEU A 20 -2.16 -2.20 -1.88
N ARG A 21 -2.06 -0.87 -1.92
CA ARG A 21 -2.50 0.03 -0.85
C ARG A 21 -3.93 0.48 -1.06
N THR A 22 -4.68 0.64 0.01
CA THR A 22 -6.00 1.27 -0.04
C THR A 22 -5.87 2.77 -0.26
N ARG A 23 -6.96 3.41 -0.69
CA ARG A 23 -7.02 4.88 -0.80
C ARG A 23 -6.71 5.58 0.53
N ALA A 24 -7.18 5.03 1.65
CA ALA A 24 -6.93 5.57 2.98
C ALA A 24 -5.45 5.46 3.37
N GLU A 25 -4.81 4.32 3.09
CA GLU A 25 -3.38 4.11 3.34
C GLU A 25 -2.50 5.02 2.48
N ILE A 26 -2.93 5.36 1.26
CA ILE A 26 -2.23 6.32 0.39
C ILE A 26 -2.36 7.74 0.95
N ALA A 27 -3.58 8.15 1.29
CA ALA A 27 -3.85 9.49 1.83
C ALA A 27 -3.15 9.72 3.19
N GLY A 28 -3.11 8.68 4.04
CA GLY A 28 -2.52 8.75 5.38
C GLY A 28 -0.99 8.60 5.42
N TRP A 29 -0.33 8.17 4.34
CA TRP A 29 1.09 7.79 4.37
C TRP A 29 2.02 8.87 4.91
N LEU A 30 1.81 10.13 4.50
CA LEU A 30 2.65 11.24 4.94
C LEU A 30 2.47 11.58 6.43
N GLY A 31 1.32 11.19 7.01
CA GLY A 31 1.04 11.35 8.44
C GLY A 31 1.44 10.15 9.29
N MET A 32 1.80 9.01 8.67
CA MET A 32 2.23 7.81 9.40
C MET A 32 3.64 7.98 9.95
N SER A 33 3.82 7.58 11.21
CA SER A 33 5.14 7.40 11.81
C SER A 33 5.95 6.35 11.06
N ALA A 34 7.28 6.37 11.20
CA ALA A 34 8.14 5.39 10.56
C ALA A 34 7.72 3.94 10.91
N ARG A 35 7.30 3.68 12.15
CA ARG A 35 6.84 2.36 12.59
C ARG A 35 5.60 1.91 11.81
N GLU A 36 4.59 2.78 11.70
CA GLU A 36 3.36 2.50 10.95
C GLU A 36 3.64 2.28 9.46
N GLN A 37 4.58 3.04 8.90
CA GLN A 37 5.01 2.84 7.52
C GLN A 37 5.64 1.46 7.30
N TRP A 38 6.48 1.00 8.24
CA TRP A 38 7.10 -0.34 8.18
C TRP A 38 6.09 -1.47 8.37
N ASP A 39 5.17 -1.33 9.33
CA ASP A 39 4.09 -2.30 9.53
C ASP A 39 3.22 -2.41 8.28
N LEU A 40 2.86 -1.27 7.68
CA LEU A 40 2.11 -1.26 6.43
C LEU A 40 2.88 -1.93 5.29
N LEU A 41 4.19 -1.66 5.13
CA LEU A 41 5.01 -2.34 4.12
C LEU A 41 5.00 -3.86 4.29
N ALA A 42 5.05 -4.36 5.54
CA ALA A 42 4.96 -5.79 5.81
C ALA A 42 3.59 -6.37 5.39
N VAL A 43 2.49 -5.67 5.70
CA VAL A 43 1.15 -6.05 5.25
C VAL A 43 1.05 -6.07 3.73
N LEU A 44 1.62 -5.09 3.03
CA LEU A 44 1.63 -5.07 1.56
C LEU A 44 2.41 -6.25 0.96
N GLY A 45 3.51 -6.66 1.63
CA GLY A 45 4.22 -7.88 1.28
C GLY A 45 3.33 -9.12 1.36
N GLN A 46 2.56 -9.26 2.44
CA GLN A 46 1.59 -10.35 2.61
C GLN A 46 0.47 -10.31 1.55
N ARG A 47 -0.07 -9.12 1.25
CA ARG A 47 -1.09 -8.95 0.20
C ARG A 47 -0.58 -9.34 -1.18
N ARG A 48 0.70 -9.10 -1.46
CA ARG A 48 1.35 -9.50 -2.72
C ARG A 48 1.50 -11.02 -2.77
N ALA A 49 2.01 -11.62 -1.70
CA ALA A 49 2.16 -13.07 -1.54
C ALA A 49 0.84 -13.85 -1.63
N ALA A 50 -0.29 -13.25 -1.27
CA ALA A 50 -1.61 -13.87 -1.37
C ALA A 50 -2.25 -13.79 -2.77
N ARG A 51 -1.66 -13.03 -3.70
CA ARG A 51 -2.18 -12.86 -5.08
C ARG A 51 -1.41 -13.66 -6.13
N GLU A 52 -0.29 -14.26 -5.74
CA GLU A 52 0.51 -15.21 -6.51
C GLU A 52 0.06 -16.65 -6.23
#